data_AF-A0A9D6ZXB2-F1
#
_entry.id   AF-A0A9D6ZXB2-F1
#
_cell.length_a   1.000
_cell.length_b   1.000
_cell.length_c   1.000
_cell.angle_alpha   90.00
_cell.angle_beta   90.00
_cell.angle_gamma   90.00
#
_symmetry.space_group_name_H-M   'P 1'
#
loop_
_entity.id
_entity.type
_entity.pdbx_description
1 polymer ?
#
loop_
_entity_poly.entity_id
_entity_poly.type
_entity_poly.pdbx_seq_one_letter_code
_entity_poly.pdbx_strand_id
1 'polypeptide(L)'
;MKQFRWLLILIGTLAAITALAAPTIFAGDPGSSPFDAIRVNGAWQTLPANTSLWYYFDYSGDRTKIQALLEDDIYEEPTRPEEPRRSAKVRMGIYTTALAYDWVRDPGVPPIGLGSKPAESVDVGKFDLVWQGAFTISGRFFVVVTNDNALPIKFRLTVRGESVTLAPKPTETPVPTPLFNTPTAIGSVTGKFVLQEWSGGPIYTVNGDGTGLKMLTTGLDPTWSPDGKQIAFVRWTTPGGLYIMDADGANEFLLFDPPLMSSPRWSPDAKKIAFTWQKGGKPESTSCFRTTCFTIPADPFWKLGVVEIQKVISSDETKPELTEPASTTHSFSPSWNKDGRYLAFTDGGVGILHTDTLSNTYKAVFTDNPRVQAATWSPDGNRIAYQTWQHDHWEVAVMVYDGTHATALTKQNPFAFKPVNSVAPMWSPDGTQIIFLSDRNGKWEFFAINIDGTSLRQVLKSVSDRLGIQYNFSNERVIDWSK
;
A
#
# COMPACT_ATOMS: atom_id res chain seq x y z
N MET A 1 53.32 52.33 -6.84
CA MET A 1 54.50 51.44 -7.04
C MET A 1 54.36 50.24 -6.11
N LYS A 2 54.31 49.02 -6.67
CA LYS A 2 54.66 47.68 -6.13
C LYS A 2 54.25 47.34 -4.67
N GLN A 3 53.25 46.46 -4.48
CA GLN A 3 53.34 45.00 -4.28
C GLN A 3 54.21 44.55 -3.09
N PHE A 4 53.56 43.96 -2.07
CA PHE A 4 54.13 42.88 -1.26
C PHE A 4 53.06 41.84 -0.93
N ARG A 5 53.33 40.59 -1.35
CA ARG A 5 52.52 39.39 -1.14
C ARG A 5 52.69 38.88 0.29
N TRP A 6 51.60 38.44 0.92
CA TRP A 6 51.67 37.52 2.06
C TRP A 6 51.39 36.09 1.58
N LEU A 7 52.36 35.23 1.82
CA LEU A 7 52.35 33.79 1.56
C LEU A 7 51.70 33.13 2.79
N LEU A 8 50.54 32.49 2.61
CA LEU A 8 49.98 31.58 3.61
C LEU A 8 50.10 30.15 3.08
N ILE A 9 51.04 29.42 3.67
CA ILE A 9 51.29 28.00 3.43
C ILE A 9 50.17 27.23 4.12
N LEU A 10 49.21 26.70 3.35
CA LEU A 10 48.30 25.67 3.84
C LEU A 10 48.95 24.30 3.64
N ILE A 11 49.27 23.66 4.76
CA ILE A 11 49.63 22.24 4.82
C ILE A 11 48.34 21.46 4.55
N GLY A 12 48.21 20.92 3.34
CA GLY A 12 47.13 20.00 2.99
C GLY A 12 47.39 18.64 3.63
N THR A 13 46.65 18.33 4.70
CA THR A 13 46.46 16.94 5.15
C THR A 13 45.53 16.25 4.17
N LEU A 14 46.11 15.41 3.31
CA LEU A 14 45.37 14.53 2.41
C LEU A 14 44.74 13.39 3.25
N ALA A 15 43.55 13.63 3.80
CA ALA A 15 42.70 12.54 4.25
C ALA A 15 42.09 11.89 3.01
N ALA A 16 42.66 10.76 2.59
CA ALA A 16 42.05 9.90 1.58
C ALA A 16 40.74 9.34 2.15
N ILE A 17 39.63 10.04 1.89
CA ILE A 17 38.30 9.46 2.02
C ILE A 17 38.16 8.51 0.84
N THR A 18 38.34 7.21 1.10
CA THR A 18 37.85 6.18 0.19
C THR A 18 36.33 6.28 0.15
N ALA A 19 35.80 7.04 -0.81
CA ALA A 19 34.41 6.93 -1.20
C ALA A 19 34.21 5.50 -1.73
N LEU A 20 33.52 4.68 -0.95
CA LEU A 20 32.94 3.43 -1.45
C LEU A 20 31.96 3.82 -2.57
N ALA A 21 32.24 3.40 -3.80
CA ALA A 21 31.30 3.54 -4.89
C ALA A 21 30.00 2.80 -4.51
N ALA A 22 28.88 3.51 -4.49
CA ALA A 22 27.57 2.87 -4.36
C ALA A 22 27.38 1.90 -5.55
N PRO A 23 26.85 0.69 -5.33
CA PRO A 23 26.61 -0.25 -6.42
C PRO A 23 25.68 0.39 -7.46
N THR A 24 25.99 0.17 -8.74
CA THR A 24 25.18 0.66 -9.86
C THR A 24 23.82 -0.03 -9.87
N ILE A 25 22.75 0.75 -9.74
CA ILE A 25 21.35 0.31 -9.88
C ILE A 25 20.98 0.42 -11.37
N PHE A 26 20.67 -0.69 -12.03
CA PHE A 26 20.11 -0.68 -13.38
C PHE A 26 18.60 -0.52 -13.27
N ALA A 27 18.06 0.66 -13.57
CA ALA A 27 16.63 0.88 -13.58
C ALA A 27 15.96 0.01 -14.67
N GLY A 28 15.12 -0.97 -14.26
CA GLY A 28 14.24 -1.71 -15.17
C GLY A 28 14.43 -3.23 -15.22
N ASP A 29 15.50 -3.78 -14.63
CA ASP A 29 15.74 -5.24 -14.60
C ASP A 29 15.23 -5.86 -13.28
N PRO A 30 14.49 -6.99 -13.30
CA PRO A 30 13.94 -7.60 -12.09
C PRO A 30 14.97 -7.75 -10.96
N GLY A 31 14.59 -7.31 -9.76
CA GLY A 31 15.43 -7.33 -8.57
C GLY A 31 16.38 -6.14 -8.45
N SER A 32 16.32 -5.15 -9.32
CA SER A 32 17.17 -3.96 -9.23
C SER A 32 16.88 -3.09 -7.99
N SER A 33 15.66 -3.17 -7.47
CA SER A 33 15.20 -2.40 -6.32
C SER A 33 14.14 -3.18 -5.51
N PRO A 34 13.72 -2.66 -4.35
CA PRO A 34 12.57 -3.19 -3.63
C PRO A 34 11.26 -3.21 -4.44
N PHE A 35 11.08 -2.31 -5.41
CA PHE A 35 9.85 -2.19 -6.20
C PHE A 35 9.63 -3.33 -7.20
N ASP A 36 10.72 -3.97 -7.59
CA ASP A 36 10.77 -5.05 -8.57
C ASP A 36 11.49 -6.27 -7.99
N ALA A 37 11.52 -6.37 -6.66
CA ALA A 37 12.17 -7.44 -5.94
C ALA A 37 11.69 -8.82 -6.40
N ILE A 38 12.63 -9.74 -6.52
CA ILE A 38 12.39 -11.11 -6.96
C ILE A 38 11.87 -11.92 -5.78
N ARG A 39 10.78 -12.68 -5.95
CA ARG A 39 10.35 -13.58 -4.87
C ARG A 39 11.45 -14.62 -4.60
N VAL A 40 11.81 -14.85 -3.33
CA VAL A 40 12.78 -15.90 -2.99
C VAL A 40 12.28 -17.25 -3.49
N ASN A 41 13.07 -17.92 -4.34
CA ASN A 41 12.69 -19.15 -5.00
C ASN A 41 13.69 -20.31 -4.79
N GLY A 42 14.79 -20.07 -4.09
CA GLY A 42 15.82 -21.09 -3.85
C GLY A 42 16.58 -21.53 -5.10
N ALA A 43 16.47 -20.83 -6.23
CA ALA A 43 17.23 -21.13 -7.44
C ALA A 43 18.62 -20.47 -7.41
N TRP A 44 19.61 -21.13 -8.03
CA TRP A 44 20.91 -20.51 -8.28
C TRP A 44 20.77 -19.38 -9.30
N GLN A 45 21.35 -18.22 -8.99
CA GLN A 45 21.32 -17.02 -9.82
C GLN A 45 22.73 -16.45 -9.95
N THR A 46 22.98 -15.72 -11.03
CA THR A 46 24.24 -14.99 -11.22
C THR A 46 24.04 -13.55 -10.78
N LEU A 47 24.88 -13.07 -9.85
CA LEU A 47 24.89 -11.69 -9.39
C LEU A 47 26.12 -10.99 -9.98
N PRO A 48 25.94 -10.00 -10.88
CA PRO A 48 27.06 -9.27 -11.48
C PRO A 48 27.96 -8.58 -10.44
N ALA A 49 29.18 -8.27 -10.85
CA ALA A 49 30.14 -7.52 -10.03
C ALA A 49 29.58 -6.14 -9.63
N ASN A 50 29.77 -5.74 -8.37
CA ASN A 50 29.35 -4.44 -7.81
C ASN A 50 27.85 -4.12 -8.00
N THR A 51 26.99 -5.14 -7.88
CA THR A 51 25.53 -4.99 -7.99
C THR A 51 24.81 -5.57 -6.79
N SER A 52 23.54 -5.19 -6.64
CA SER A 52 22.62 -5.75 -5.65
C SER A 52 21.42 -6.36 -6.36
N LEU A 53 20.91 -7.47 -5.81
CA LEU A 53 19.60 -8.01 -6.16
C LEU A 53 18.70 -8.02 -4.93
N TRP A 54 17.50 -7.51 -5.12
CA TRP A 54 16.43 -7.47 -4.14
C TRP A 54 15.55 -8.69 -4.28
N TYR A 55 15.27 -9.30 -3.14
CA TYR A 55 14.32 -10.37 -2.99
C TYR A 55 13.26 -10.04 -1.97
N TYR A 56 12.13 -10.76 -2.01
CA TYR A 56 11.12 -10.66 -0.95
C TYR A 56 10.55 -12.02 -0.54
N PHE A 57 10.01 -12.05 0.69
CA PHE A 57 9.21 -13.14 1.24
C PHE A 57 8.07 -12.56 2.09
N ASP A 58 6.97 -13.30 2.22
CA ASP A 58 5.82 -12.90 3.03
C ASP A 58 5.83 -13.69 4.36
N TYR A 59 5.49 -13.01 5.46
CA TYR A 59 5.49 -13.60 6.81
C TYR A 59 4.20 -13.28 7.57
N SER A 60 3.66 -14.28 8.28
CA SER A 60 2.33 -14.20 8.92
C SER A 60 2.29 -13.40 10.23
N GLY A 61 3.43 -13.03 10.81
CA GLY A 61 3.51 -12.20 12.03
C GLY A 61 3.38 -12.96 13.36
N ASP A 62 3.49 -14.29 13.37
CA ASP A 62 3.24 -15.15 14.54
C ASP A 62 4.40 -15.28 15.54
N ARG A 63 5.46 -14.48 15.40
CA ARG A 63 6.71 -14.51 16.19
C ARG A 63 7.53 -15.79 16.08
N THR A 64 7.19 -16.72 15.18
CA THR A 64 8.05 -17.86 14.87
C THR A 64 9.38 -17.42 14.26
N LYS A 65 10.41 -18.26 14.45
CA LYS A 65 11.77 -17.97 13.98
C LYS A 65 11.86 -18.14 12.46
N ILE A 66 12.40 -17.13 11.81
CA ILE A 66 12.69 -17.09 10.37
C ILE A 66 14.20 -17.17 10.16
N GLN A 67 14.61 -17.85 9.11
CA GLN A 67 16.00 -17.90 8.68
C GLN A 67 16.11 -17.55 7.20
N ALA A 68 16.95 -16.57 6.86
CA ALA A 68 17.42 -16.34 5.51
C ALA A 68 18.83 -16.94 5.37
N LEU A 69 19.03 -17.72 4.32
CA LEU A 69 20.20 -18.56 4.11
C LEU A 69 20.74 -18.29 2.71
N LEU A 70 21.99 -17.85 2.63
CA LEU A 70 22.67 -17.56 1.39
C LEU A 70 23.83 -18.54 1.21
N GLU A 71 23.84 -19.20 0.06
CA GLU A 71 24.92 -20.04 -0.44
C GLU A 71 25.52 -19.34 -1.67
N ASP A 72 26.85 -19.23 -1.77
CA ASP A 72 27.55 -18.73 -2.94
C ASP A 72 28.52 -19.79 -3.50
N ASP A 73 28.91 -19.63 -4.78
CA ASP A 73 29.76 -20.60 -5.47
C ASP A 73 31.26 -20.38 -5.26
N ILE A 74 31.66 -19.47 -4.35
CA ILE A 74 33.06 -19.21 -4.03
C ILE A 74 33.52 -20.19 -2.95
N TYR A 75 33.83 -21.42 -3.33
CA TYR A 75 34.38 -22.43 -2.43
C TYR A 75 35.88 -22.17 -2.11
N GLU A 76 36.27 -22.23 -0.83
CA GLU A 76 37.68 -22.28 -0.40
C GLU A 76 38.22 -23.73 -0.43
N GLU A 77 39.18 -24.02 -1.32
CA GLU A 77 40.36 -24.81 -0.95
C GLU A 77 41.62 -24.22 -1.64
N PRO A 78 42.65 -23.82 -0.89
CA PRO A 78 43.89 -23.30 -1.46
C PRO A 78 44.86 -24.45 -1.68
N THR A 79 45.13 -24.80 -2.95
CA THR A 79 46.21 -25.73 -3.29
C THR A 79 47.59 -25.06 -3.31
N ARG A 80 47.67 -23.73 -3.14
CA ARG A 80 48.95 -22.99 -3.14
C ARG A 80 48.99 -21.81 -2.16
N PRO A 81 50.14 -21.52 -1.52
CA PRO A 81 50.25 -20.47 -0.49
C PRO A 81 50.20 -19.01 -0.96
N GLU A 82 50.19 -18.73 -2.27
CA GLU A 82 50.42 -17.38 -2.81
C GLU A 82 49.23 -16.76 -3.57
N GLU A 83 48.07 -17.42 -3.61
CA GLU A 83 46.85 -16.82 -4.20
C GLU A 83 46.05 -16.04 -3.14
N PRO A 84 45.46 -14.86 -3.48
CA PRO A 84 44.63 -14.13 -2.54
C PRO A 84 43.35 -14.94 -2.24
N ARG A 85 43.26 -15.50 -1.02
CA ARG A 85 42.01 -16.08 -0.48
C ARG A 85 41.01 -14.96 -0.15
N ARG A 86 39.73 -15.12 -0.52
CA ARG A 86 38.50 -14.81 0.29
C ARG A 86 37.26 -14.50 -0.57
N SER A 87 36.12 -15.10 -0.23
CA SER A 87 34.75 -14.63 -0.52
C SER A 87 34.30 -13.48 0.42
N ALA A 88 35.09 -12.42 0.57
CA ALA A 88 34.90 -11.47 1.69
C ALA A 88 33.87 -10.34 1.47
N LYS A 89 33.25 -10.23 0.30
CA LYS A 89 32.48 -9.02 -0.07
C LYS A 89 31.05 -9.28 -0.56
N VAL A 90 30.47 -10.43 -0.21
CA VAL A 90 29.03 -10.64 -0.36
C VAL A 90 28.35 -10.16 0.93
N ARG A 91 27.28 -9.39 0.81
CA ARG A 91 26.47 -8.92 1.94
C ARG A 91 25.03 -9.33 1.76
N MET A 92 24.38 -9.69 2.87
CA MET A 92 22.95 -9.95 2.93
C MET A 92 22.33 -9.01 3.95
N GLY A 93 21.35 -8.22 3.52
CA GLY A 93 20.61 -7.30 4.38
C GLY A 93 19.12 -7.63 4.38
N ILE A 94 18.49 -7.54 5.54
CA ILE A 94 17.05 -7.77 5.71
C ILE A 94 16.38 -6.43 5.94
N TYR A 95 15.27 -6.18 5.26
CA TYR A 95 14.50 -4.96 5.39
C TYR A 95 13.04 -5.27 5.69
N THR A 96 12.43 -4.45 6.55
CA THR A 96 10.96 -4.34 6.53
C THR A 96 10.52 -3.70 5.22
N THR A 97 9.25 -3.83 4.89
CA THR A 97 8.61 -3.05 3.82
C THR A 97 8.97 -1.56 3.91
N ALA A 98 8.80 -0.94 5.08
CA ALA A 98 9.07 0.48 5.26
C ALA A 98 10.53 0.85 4.95
N LEU A 99 11.50 0.15 5.55
CA LEU A 99 12.92 0.47 5.33
C LEU A 99 13.39 0.15 3.90
N ALA A 100 12.85 -0.90 3.29
CA ALA A 100 13.10 -1.17 1.88
C ALA A 100 12.64 0.01 1.02
N TYR A 101 11.48 0.59 1.29
CA TYR A 101 11.03 1.76 0.53
C TYR A 101 11.75 3.06 0.88
N ASP A 102 12.20 3.22 2.13
CA ASP A 102 13.08 4.33 2.48
C ASP A 102 14.42 4.21 1.74
N TRP A 103 14.93 2.99 1.53
CA TRP A 103 16.14 2.74 0.74
C TRP A 103 16.05 3.23 -0.71
N VAL A 104 14.86 3.19 -1.33
CA VAL A 104 14.67 3.75 -2.68
C VAL A 104 14.96 5.25 -2.70
N ARG A 105 14.49 5.96 -1.66
CA ARG A 105 14.66 7.41 -1.56
C ARG A 105 16.06 7.79 -1.08
N ASP A 106 16.65 6.96 -0.22
CA ASP A 106 18.00 7.10 0.31
C ASP A 106 18.69 5.73 0.36
N PRO A 107 19.53 5.38 -0.65
CA PRO A 107 20.23 4.10 -0.71
C PRO A 107 21.20 3.82 0.46
N GLY A 108 21.39 4.76 1.39
CA GLY A 108 22.13 4.61 2.63
C GLY A 108 21.35 4.03 3.81
N VAL A 109 20.03 3.85 3.68
CA VAL A 109 19.18 3.31 4.77
C VAL A 109 19.67 1.92 5.19
N PRO A 110 20.01 1.71 6.48
CA PRO A 110 20.52 0.43 6.95
C PRO A 110 19.41 -0.63 7.05
N PRO A 111 19.73 -1.92 6.82
CA PRO A 111 18.79 -3.01 7.05
C PRO A 111 18.45 -3.18 8.53
N ILE A 112 17.30 -3.78 8.84
CA ILE A 112 16.95 -4.20 10.21
C ILE A 112 17.86 -5.32 10.72
N GLY A 113 18.54 -6.03 9.82
CA GLY A 113 19.44 -7.12 10.19
C GLY A 113 20.38 -7.47 9.06
N LEU A 114 21.58 -7.91 9.43
CA LEU A 114 22.61 -8.36 8.49
C LEU A 114 22.79 -9.86 8.61
N GLY A 115 22.99 -10.52 7.48
CA GLY A 115 23.48 -11.89 7.44
C GLY A 115 24.89 -11.96 8.02
N SER A 116 25.16 -13.00 8.81
CA SER A 116 26.47 -13.27 9.39
C SER A 116 26.89 -14.70 9.11
N LYS A 117 28.18 -14.99 9.26
CA LYS A 117 28.68 -16.37 9.14
C LYS A 117 28.00 -17.25 10.20
N PRO A 118 27.56 -18.48 9.85
CA PRO A 118 26.91 -19.37 10.80
C PRO A 118 27.81 -19.62 12.03
N ALA A 119 27.25 -19.46 13.24
CA ALA A 119 27.91 -19.87 14.48
C ALA A 119 27.78 -21.39 14.68
N GLU A 120 28.74 -22.00 15.38
CA GLU A 120 28.79 -23.45 15.61
C GLU A 120 27.51 -23.98 16.26
N SER A 121 26.62 -24.62 15.46
CA SER A 121 25.72 -25.72 15.85
C SER A 121 24.55 -25.98 14.87
N VAL A 122 24.30 -25.13 13.86
CA VAL A 122 23.31 -25.44 12.80
C VAL A 122 23.79 -24.89 11.46
N ASP A 123 23.97 -25.76 10.47
CA ASP A 123 24.38 -25.45 9.07
C ASP A 123 25.83 -24.96 8.85
N VAL A 124 26.75 -25.24 9.78
CA VAL A 124 28.20 -24.94 9.62
C VAL A 124 28.74 -25.61 8.34
N GLY A 125 29.31 -24.81 7.43
CA GLY A 125 29.86 -25.27 6.15
C GLY A 125 28.83 -25.47 5.02
N LYS A 126 27.55 -25.16 5.25
CA LYS A 126 26.47 -25.32 4.25
C LYS A 126 25.98 -24.00 3.65
N PHE A 127 26.12 -22.90 4.37
CA PHE A 127 25.71 -21.56 3.93
C PHE A 127 26.77 -20.53 4.33
N ASP A 128 27.00 -19.54 3.46
CA ASP A 128 28.01 -18.50 3.64
C ASP A 128 27.52 -17.37 4.54
N LEU A 129 26.25 -16.98 4.38
CA LEU A 129 25.58 -16.02 5.25
C LEU A 129 24.24 -16.55 5.74
N VAL A 130 24.00 -16.36 7.03
CA VAL A 130 22.77 -16.72 7.72
C VAL A 130 22.26 -15.50 8.47
N TRP A 131 20.99 -15.20 8.31
CA TRP A 131 20.27 -14.29 9.20
C TRP A 131 19.17 -15.05 9.92
N GLN A 132 18.97 -14.73 11.20
CA GLN A 132 17.91 -15.30 12.02
C GLN A 132 17.18 -14.19 12.76
N GLY A 133 15.85 -14.23 12.75
CA GLY A 133 15.04 -13.29 13.50
C GLY A 133 13.59 -13.74 13.61
N ALA A 134 12.79 -12.94 14.30
CA ALA A 134 11.35 -13.10 14.40
C ALA A 134 10.72 -11.70 14.32
N PHE A 135 9.58 -11.60 13.65
CA PHE A 135 8.85 -10.34 13.53
C PHE A 135 7.56 -10.40 14.33
N THR A 136 7.16 -9.28 14.89
CA THR A 136 5.87 -9.11 15.57
C THR A 136 4.79 -8.56 14.64
N ILE A 137 5.17 -8.24 13.40
CA ILE A 137 4.29 -7.71 12.37
C ILE A 137 4.20 -8.72 11.23
N SER A 138 3.00 -8.92 10.71
CA SER A 138 2.78 -9.63 9.45
C SER A 138 3.12 -8.71 8.28
N GLY A 139 3.45 -9.29 7.14
CA GLY A 139 3.65 -8.55 5.90
C GLY A 139 4.84 -9.02 5.08
N ARG A 140 5.21 -8.20 4.09
CA ARG A 140 6.32 -8.46 3.20
C ARG A 140 7.64 -7.97 3.80
N PHE A 141 8.65 -8.80 3.68
CA PHE A 141 10.03 -8.50 4.06
C PHE A 141 10.94 -8.68 2.86
N PHE A 142 12.00 -7.90 2.83
CA PHE A 142 12.93 -7.87 1.72
C PHE A 142 14.30 -8.37 2.15
N VAL A 143 14.98 -9.05 1.24
CA VAL A 143 16.37 -9.48 1.39
C VAL A 143 17.15 -8.87 0.23
N VAL A 144 18.12 -8.01 0.52
CA VAL A 144 19.07 -7.57 -0.49
C VAL A 144 20.31 -8.44 -0.41
N VAL A 145 20.76 -8.92 -1.57
CA VAL A 145 22.06 -9.59 -1.72
C VAL A 145 22.94 -8.67 -2.55
N THR A 146 24.06 -8.26 -1.99
CA THR A 146 25.02 -7.37 -2.65
C THR A 146 26.33 -8.09 -2.90
N ASN A 147 26.81 -8.00 -4.14
CA ASN A 147 28.12 -8.47 -4.54
C ASN A 147 29.06 -7.28 -4.69
N ASP A 148 29.90 -6.99 -3.68
CA ASP A 148 30.94 -5.96 -3.80
C ASP A 148 32.28 -6.56 -4.32
N ASN A 149 32.26 -7.75 -4.93
CA ASN A 149 33.42 -8.31 -5.63
C ASN A 149 33.53 -7.71 -7.04
N ALA A 150 34.76 -7.70 -7.56
CA ALA A 150 35.05 -7.24 -8.92
C ALA A 150 34.60 -8.23 -10.02
N LEU A 151 34.17 -9.44 -9.64
CA LEU A 151 33.70 -10.47 -10.56
C LEU A 151 32.26 -10.88 -10.21
N PRO A 152 31.46 -11.32 -11.20
CA PRO A 152 30.18 -11.95 -10.94
C PRO A 152 30.33 -13.19 -10.06
N ILE A 153 29.31 -13.46 -9.24
CA ILE A 153 29.22 -14.67 -8.41
C ILE A 153 27.96 -15.43 -8.78
N LYS A 154 27.90 -16.72 -8.49
CA LYS A 154 26.61 -17.40 -8.38
C LYS A 154 26.24 -17.54 -6.91
N PHE A 155 24.97 -17.38 -6.64
CA PHE A 155 24.44 -17.55 -5.30
C PHE A 155 23.05 -18.15 -5.34
N ARG A 156 22.62 -18.68 -4.21
CA ARG A 156 21.28 -19.18 -3.98
C ARG A 156 20.79 -18.65 -2.65
N LEU A 157 19.67 -17.93 -2.68
CA LEU A 157 18.99 -17.45 -1.49
C LEU A 157 17.80 -18.34 -1.16
N THR A 158 17.73 -18.80 0.09
CA THR A 158 16.62 -19.59 0.63
C THR A 158 16.10 -18.92 1.90
N VAL A 159 14.78 -18.86 2.09
CA VAL A 159 14.18 -18.42 3.35
C VAL A 159 13.32 -19.56 3.91
N ARG A 160 13.42 -19.84 5.21
CA ARG A 160 12.63 -20.88 5.87
C ARG A 160 12.11 -20.42 7.22
N GLY A 161 10.96 -20.95 7.62
CA GLY A 161 10.29 -20.69 8.89
C GLY A 161 8.84 -21.17 8.82
N GLU A 162 8.24 -21.58 9.94
CA GLU A 162 6.90 -22.17 9.98
C GLU A 162 5.82 -21.26 9.41
N SER A 163 6.05 -19.95 9.47
CA SER A 163 5.13 -18.91 8.99
C SER A 163 5.66 -18.07 7.82
N VAL A 164 6.70 -18.57 7.15
CA VAL A 164 7.19 -17.98 5.90
C VAL A 164 6.39 -18.57 4.76
N THR A 165 5.71 -17.72 4.00
CA THR A 165 5.11 -18.10 2.73
C THR A 165 6.06 -17.70 1.59
N LEU A 166 6.92 -18.64 1.19
CA LEU A 166 7.51 -18.63 -0.14
C LEU A 166 6.50 -19.34 -1.02
N ALA A 167 5.86 -18.62 -1.96
CA ALA A 167 4.77 -19.17 -2.74
C ALA A 167 5.13 -20.58 -3.25
N PRO A 168 4.18 -21.55 -3.21
CA PRO A 168 4.46 -22.88 -3.74
C PRO A 168 4.91 -22.77 -5.20
N LYS A 169 5.74 -23.71 -5.66
CA LYS A 169 5.81 -24.04 -7.10
C LYS A 169 4.34 -24.08 -7.57
N PRO A 170 3.96 -23.55 -8.74
CA PRO A 170 2.62 -23.78 -9.26
C PRO A 170 2.50 -25.29 -9.48
N THR A 171 2.12 -26.01 -8.43
CA THR A 171 1.32 -27.19 -8.54
C THR A 171 0.13 -26.68 -9.34
N GLU A 172 -0.22 -27.38 -10.40
CA GLU A 172 -1.57 -27.30 -10.91
C GLU A 172 -2.47 -27.57 -9.70
N THR A 173 -2.86 -26.50 -9.02
CA THR A 173 -4.01 -26.52 -8.15
C THR A 173 -5.07 -26.99 -9.13
N PRO A 174 -5.72 -28.15 -8.90
CA PRO A 174 -6.79 -28.58 -9.77
C PRO A 174 -7.63 -27.33 -9.94
N VAL A 175 -7.69 -26.81 -11.17
CA VAL A 175 -8.44 -25.58 -11.46
C VAL A 175 -9.76 -25.84 -10.77
N PRO A 176 -10.09 -25.16 -9.65
CA PRO A 176 -11.38 -25.40 -9.06
C PRO A 176 -12.29 -25.05 -10.21
N THR A 177 -13.03 -26.05 -10.70
CA THR A 177 -13.95 -25.86 -11.81
C THR A 177 -14.66 -24.57 -11.49
N PRO A 178 -14.49 -23.49 -12.28
CA PRO A 178 -14.97 -22.20 -11.88
C PRO A 178 -16.44 -22.38 -11.53
N LEU A 179 -16.80 -22.21 -10.25
CA LEU A 179 -18.17 -22.44 -9.77
C LEU A 179 -19.14 -21.37 -10.33
N PHE A 180 -18.58 -20.43 -11.08
CA PHE A 180 -19.21 -19.38 -11.85
C PHE A 180 -18.69 -19.50 -13.29
N ASN A 181 -19.44 -19.01 -14.29
CA ASN A 181 -18.77 -18.57 -15.51
C ASN A 181 -17.72 -17.55 -15.09
N THR A 182 -16.43 -17.86 -15.19
CA THR A 182 -15.37 -16.88 -15.00
C THR A 182 -15.73 -15.70 -15.89
N PRO A 183 -16.06 -14.54 -15.31
CA PRO A 183 -16.44 -13.40 -16.13
C PRO A 183 -15.31 -13.16 -17.12
N THR A 184 -15.63 -13.06 -18.41
CA THR A 184 -14.61 -12.93 -19.46
C THR A 184 -13.64 -11.84 -19.05
N ALA A 185 -12.37 -12.21 -18.85
CA ALA A 185 -11.34 -11.22 -18.60
C ALA A 185 -11.26 -10.35 -19.85
N ILE A 186 -11.72 -9.10 -19.75
CA ILE A 186 -11.56 -8.14 -20.84
C ILE A 186 -10.31 -7.36 -20.50
N GLY A 187 -9.36 -7.40 -21.42
CA GLY A 187 -8.05 -6.79 -21.25
C GLY A 187 -8.07 -5.27 -21.15
N SER A 188 -9.20 -4.58 -21.32
CA SER A 188 -9.25 -3.12 -21.21
C SER A 188 -10.58 -2.55 -20.72
N VAL A 189 -10.45 -1.57 -19.82
CA VAL A 189 -11.42 -0.51 -19.56
C VAL A 189 -10.75 0.84 -19.84
N THR A 190 -11.54 1.88 -20.06
CA THR A 190 -11.01 3.20 -20.40
C THR A 190 -10.40 3.90 -19.19
N GLY A 191 -9.39 4.74 -19.42
CA GLY A 191 -8.82 5.62 -18.41
C GLY A 191 -7.67 4.99 -17.62
N LYS A 192 -7.39 5.57 -16.46
CA LYS A 192 -6.27 5.21 -15.58
C LYS A 192 -6.74 4.94 -14.17
N PHE A 193 -6.00 4.08 -13.48
CA PHE A 193 -6.24 3.73 -12.10
C PHE A 193 -5.07 4.14 -11.23
N VAL A 194 -5.38 4.55 -10.00
CA VAL A 194 -4.44 4.53 -8.89
C VAL A 194 -4.97 3.50 -7.89
N LEU A 195 -4.10 2.62 -7.38
CA LEU A 195 -4.50 1.54 -6.48
C LEU A 195 -3.45 1.26 -5.42
N GLN A 196 -3.86 0.69 -4.30
CA GLN A 196 -2.96 0.16 -3.27
C GLN A 196 -2.95 -1.37 -3.26
N GLU A 197 -1.82 -1.99 -2.91
CA GLU A 197 -1.71 -3.46 -2.82
C GLU A 197 -2.30 -3.99 -1.52
N TRP A 198 -2.05 -3.32 -0.40
CA TRP A 198 -2.55 -3.64 0.94
C TRP A 198 -2.50 -2.38 1.82
N SER A 199 -3.11 -2.42 3.00
CA SER A 199 -3.23 -1.29 3.93
C SER A 199 -1.87 -0.70 4.35
N GLY A 200 -1.52 0.50 3.86
CA GLY A 200 -0.23 1.15 4.16
C GLY A 200 0.91 0.67 3.27
N GLY A 201 0.60 -0.19 2.32
CA GLY A 201 1.53 -0.76 1.38
C GLY A 201 1.77 0.12 0.14
N PRO A 202 2.30 -0.50 -0.92
CA PRO A 202 2.53 0.15 -2.19
C PRO A 202 1.29 0.75 -2.85
N ILE A 203 1.44 1.95 -3.40
CA ILE A 203 0.49 2.65 -4.27
C ILE A 203 1.04 2.65 -5.69
N TYR A 204 0.23 2.20 -6.64
CA TYR A 204 0.55 2.07 -8.05
C TYR A 204 -0.37 2.91 -8.91
N THR A 205 0.11 3.31 -10.09
CA THR A 205 -0.74 3.68 -11.22
C THR A 205 -0.70 2.61 -12.30
N VAL A 206 -1.80 2.47 -13.04
CA VAL A 206 -1.91 1.54 -14.15
C VAL A 206 -2.95 2.04 -15.15
N ASN A 207 -2.74 1.77 -16.44
CA ASN A 207 -3.75 2.03 -17.45
C ASN A 207 -4.91 1.04 -17.31
N GLY A 208 -6.09 1.39 -17.79
CA GLY A 208 -7.26 0.51 -17.70
C GLY A 208 -7.15 -0.78 -18.52
N ASP A 209 -6.14 -0.88 -19.39
CA ASP A 209 -5.75 -2.11 -20.07
C ASP A 209 -4.75 -3.00 -19.30
N GLY A 210 -4.39 -2.59 -18.08
CA GLY A 210 -3.40 -3.27 -17.25
C GLY A 210 -1.94 -3.00 -17.66
N THR A 211 -1.69 -2.21 -18.70
CA THR A 211 -0.34 -1.79 -19.07
C THR A 211 0.13 -0.60 -18.23
N GLY A 212 1.43 -0.31 -18.26
CA GLY A 212 1.97 0.86 -17.58
C GLY A 212 1.89 0.78 -16.06
N LEU A 213 1.79 -0.43 -15.48
CA LEU A 213 1.81 -0.62 -14.04
C LEU A 213 3.12 -0.07 -13.46
N LYS A 214 3.01 1.00 -12.67
CA LYS A 214 4.13 1.72 -12.09
C LYS A 214 3.85 1.97 -10.61
N MET A 215 4.79 1.60 -9.74
CA MET A 215 4.71 1.99 -8.33
C MET A 215 5.07 3.46 -8.20
N LEU A 216 4.31 4.21 -7.41
CA LEU A 216 4.56 5.62 -7.14
C LEU A 216 5.13 5.84 -5.74
N THR A 217 4.50 5.25 -4.73
CA THR A 217 4.79 5.55 -3.33
C THR A 217 4.20 4.48 -2.40
N THR A 218 4.20 4.70 -1.10
CA THR A 218 3.46 3.89 -0.11
C THR A 218 2.48 4.72 0.70
N GLY A 219 1.38 4.10 1.11
CA GLY A 219 0.36 4.74 1.91
C GLY A 219 -0.99 4.04 1.84
N LEU A 220 -2.03 4.83 2.08
CA LEU A 220 -3.41 4.43 2.23
C LEU A 220 -4.32 5.30 1.37
N ASP A 221 -5.39 4.68 0.89
CA ASP A 221 -6.56 5.30 0.28
C ASP A 221 -6.25 6.32 -0.83
N PRO A 222 -5.47 5.95 -1.86
CA PRO A 222 -5.09 6.89 -2.92
C PRO A 222 -6.31 7.40 -3.70
N THR A 223 -6.23 8.64 -4.20
CA THR A 223 -7.27 9.24 -5.05
C THR A 223 -6.71 10.24 -6.04
N TRP A 224 -7.27 10.23 -7.24
CA TRP A 224 -6.98 11.18 -8.30
C TRP A 224 -7.61 12.55 -8.01
N SER A 225 -6.88 13.61 -8.35
CA SER A 225 -7.49 14.92 -8.55
C SER A 225 -8.49 14.86 -9.72
N PRO A 226 -9.55 15.69 -9.74
CA PRO A 226 -10.55 15.69 -10.81
C PRO A 226 -9.99 15.91 -12.21
N ASP A 227 -8.84 16.58 -12.33
CA ASP A 227 -8.12 16.83 -13.58
C ASP A 227 -7.09 15.73 -13.93
N GLY A 228 -6.92 14.72 -13.07
CA GLY A 228 -6.01 13.59 -13.26
C GLY A 228 -4.52 13.93 -13.18
N LYS A 229 -4.17 15.13 -12.70
CA LYS A 229 -2.77 15.58 -12.64
C LYS A 229 -2.07 15.26 -11.32
N GLN A 230 -2.83 15.07 -10.25
CA GLN A 230 -2.31 14.85 -8.92
C GLN A 230 -2.98 13.67 -8.25
N ILE A 231 -2.31 13.12 -7.25
CA ILE A 231 -2.79 12.02 -6.43
C ILE A 231 -2.67 12.46 -4.98
N ALA A 232 -3.77 12.32 -4.21
CA ALA A 232 -3.74 12.45 -2.76
C ALA A 232 -3.78 11.07 -2.11
N PHE A 233 -3.08 10.90 -1.01
CA PHE A 233 -3.02 9.65 -0.24
C PHE A 233 -2.63 9.95 1.21
N VAL A 234 -2.73 8.95 2.08
CA VAL A 234 -2.42 9.10 3.51
C VAL A 234 -1.28 8.19 3.95
N ARG A 235 -0.53 8.58 4.97
CA ARG A 235 0.37 7.71 5.73
C ARG A 235 0.07 7.75 7.22
N TRP A 236 0.17 6.60 7.88
CA TRP A 236 0.13 6.50 9.34
C TRP A 236 1.52 6.45 9.98
N THR A 237 2.56 6.17 9.19
CA THR A 237 3.96 6.15 9.66
C THR A 237 4.59 7.53 9.57
N THR A 238 5.41 7.88 10.56
CA THR A 238 6.05 9.21 10.66
C THR A 238 6.95 9.54 9.45
N PRO A 239 6.78 10.71 8.81
CA PRO A 239 5.73 11.70 9.07
C PRO A 239 4.35 11.19 8.61
N GLY A 240 3.42 11.05 9.54
CA GLY A 240 2.05 10.64 9.24
C GLY A 240 1.25 11.85 8.76
N GLY A 241 0.29 11.63 7.87
CA GLY A 241 -0.55 12.71 7.37
C GLY A 241 -1.09 12.49 5.96
N LEU A 242 -1.61 13.56 5.40
CA LEU A 242 -2.17 13.70 4.06
C LEU A 242 -1.07 14.20 3.14
N TYR A 243 -0.81 13.45 2.09
CA TYR A 243 0.17 13.75 1.08
C TYR A 243 -0.49 14.05 -0.25
N ILE A 244 0.18 14.90 -1.05
CA ILE A 244 -0.11 15.09 -2.47
C ILE A 244 1.18 14.82 -3.25
N MET A 245 1.03 14.22 -4.42
CA MET A 245 2.09 14.08 -5.43
C MET A 245 1.52 14.30 -6.82
N ASP A 246 2.39 14.49 -7.81
CA ASP A 246 2.00 14.48 -9.22
C ASP A 246 1.61 13.07 -9.68
N ALA A 247 0.84 13.00 -10.77
CA ALA A 247 0.33 11.75 -11.36
C ALA A 247 1.41 10.70 -11.67
N ASP A 248 2.64 11.14 -11.91
CA ASP A 248 3.80 10.31 -12.22
C ASP A 248 4.62 9.92 -10.98
N GLY A 249 4.25 10.40 -9.79
CA GLY A 249 4.93 10.20 -8.51
C GLY A 249 5.95 11.27 -8.15
N ALA A 250 6.15 12.29 -8.99
CA ALA A 250 7.04 13.41 -8.67
C ALA A 250 6.41 14.36 -7.64
N ASN A 251 7.24 15.26 -7.09
CA ASN A 251 6.82 16.36 -6.22
C ASN A 251 5.91 15.93 -5.06
N GLU A 252 6.22 14.78 -4.45
CA GLU A 252 5.52 14.34 -3.24
C GLU A 252 5.80 15.29 -2.08
N PHE A 253 4.75 15.78 -1.42
CA PHE A 253 4.86 16.60 -0.22
C PHE A 253 3.75 16.30 0.80
N LEU A 254 4.07 16.51 2.08
CA LEU A 254 3.13 16.45 3.18
C LEU A 254 2.29 17.73 3.18
N LEU A 255 0.99 17.60 2.94
CA LEU A 255 0.04 18.71 2.96
C LEU A 255 -0.44 19.00 4.40
N PHE A 256 -0.81 17.96 5.16
CA PHE A 256 -1.45 18.15 6.46
C PHE A 256 -1.17 16.96 7.36
N ASP A 257 -0.80 17.16 8.63
CA ASP A 257 -0.16 16.13 9.47
C ASP A 257 -0.85 15.76 10.82
N PRO A 258 -2.18 15.91 11.03
CA PRO A 258 -2.79 15.41 12.25
C PRO A 258 -2.74 13.87 12.32
N PRO A 259 -2.77 13.31 13.55
CA PRO A 259 -2.62 11.88 13.75
C PRO A 259 -3.83 11.09 13.21
N LEU A 260 -3.53 9.98 12.54
CA LEU A 260 -4.48 8.94 12.12
C LEU A 260 -5.68 9.47 11.33
N MET A 261 -5.49 9.56 10.02
CA MET A 261 -6.49 9.96 9.04
C MET A 261 -6.70 8.89 7.99
N SER A 262 -7.74 8.97 7.17
CA SER A 262 -8.01 8.02 6.10
C SER A 262 -8.94 8.62 5.05
N SER A 263 -9.09 7.91 3.94
CA SER A 263 -10.07 8.16 2.90
C SER A 263 -10.08 9.60 2.37
N PRO A 264 -8.94 10.18 1.96
CA PRO A 264 -8.92 11.51 1.34
C PRO A 264 -9.78 11.52 0.08
N ARG A 265 -10.48 12.62 -0.19
CA ARG A 265 -11.26 12.87 -1.41
C ARG A 265 -11.19 14.31 -1.85
N TRP A 266 -10.76 14.49 -3.08
CA TRP A 266 -10.76 15.78 -3.75
C TRP A 266 -12.18 16.31 -3.94
N SER A 267 -12.35 17.61 -3.69
CA SER A 267 -13.52 18.33 -4.18
C SER A 267 -13.52 18.39 -5.71
N PRO A 268 -14.68 18.51 -6.36
CA PRO A 268 -14.78 18.54 -7.84
C PRO A 268 -14.01 19.68 -8.50
N ASP A 269 -13.78 20.78 -7.78
CA ASP A 269 -13.01 21.94 -8.22
C ASP A 269 -11.50 21.83 -7.94
N ALA A 270 -11.04 20.70 -7.39
CA ALA A 270 -9.66 20.41 -7.00
C ALA A 270 -9.05 21.39 -5.97
N LYS A 271 -9.86 22.14 -5.21
CA LYS A 271 -9.36 23.12 -4.22
C LYS A 271 -9.32 22.60 -2.79
N LYS A 272 -10.08 21.54 -2.49
CA LYS A 272 -10.24 21.00 -1.15
C LYS A 272 -10.04 19.49 -1.14
N ILE A 273 -9.63 18.97 0.02
CA ILE A 273 -9.62 17.53 0.29
C ILE A 273 -10.42 17.28 1.55
N ALA A 274 -11.46 16.45 1.45
CA ALA A 274 -12.16 15.90 2.59
C ALA A 274 -11.50 14.60 3.03
N PHE A 275 -11.53 14.27 4.31
CA PHE A 275 -10.96 13.04 4.85
C PHE A 275 -11.65 12.66 6.16
N THR A 276 -11.43 11.43 6.58
CA THR A 276 -11.77 10.96 7.92
C THR A 276 -10.53 11.08 8.80
N TRP A 277 -10.70 11.48 10.07
CA TRP A 277 -9.59 11.55 11.01
C TRP A 277 -10.02 11.33 12.45
N GLN A 278 -9.07 10.87 13.25
CA GLN A 278 -9.29 10.61 14.65
C GLN A 278 -9.21 11.92 15.45
N LYS A 279 -10.33 12.31 16.08
CA LYS A 279 -10.39 13.51 16.93
C LYS A 279 -11.28 13.31 18.15
N GLY A 280 -10.65 13.19 19.31
CA GLY A 280 -11.34 12.99 20.59
C GLY A 280 -11.76 11.54 20.81
N GLY A 281 -12.78 11.34 21.64
CA GLY A 281 -13.23 10.02 22.09
C GLY A 281 -12.64 9.64 23.44
N LYS A 282 -12.88 8.40 23.87
CA LYS A 282 -12.40 7.90 25.16
C LYS A 282 -11.03 7.25 24.98
N PRO A 283 -10.02 7.65 25.76
CA PRO A 283 -8.73 6.96 25.74
C PRO A 283 -8.87 5.55 26.31
N GLU A 284 -7.87 4.72 26.03
CA GLU A 284 -7.71 3.45 26.74
C GLU A 284 -7.67 3.71 28.25
N SER A 285 -8.36 2.87 29.01
CA SER A 285 -8.43 3.01 30.46
C SER A 285 -8.47 1.65 31.13
N THR A 286 -8.03 1.59 32.39
CA THR A 286 -8.12 0.37 33.18
C THR A 286 -9.30 0.47 34.14
N SER A 287 -10.16 -0.54 34.16
CA SER A 287 -11.25 -0.66 35.12
C SER A 287 -11.06 -1.90 35.97
N CYS A 288 -11.19 -1.75 37.30
CA CYS A 288 -11.02 -2.86 38.24
C CYS A 288 -12.33 -3.19 38.93
N PHE A 289 -12.69 -4.47 38.92
CA PHE A 289 -13.75 -5.02 39.74
C PHE A 289 -13.14 -5.95 40.81
N ARG A 290 -13.18 -5.49 42.07
CA ARG A 290 -12.48 -6.13 43.20
C ARG A 290 -10.97 -6.21 42.94
N THR A 291 -10.42 -7.41 42.83
CA THR A 291 -8.99 -7.67 42.57
C THR A 291 -8.68 -7.92 41.10
N THR A 292 -9.69 -7.96 40.23
CA THR A 292 -9.50 -8.19 38.79
C THR A 292 -9.62 -6.88 38.03
N CYS A 293 -8.59 -6.54 37.27
CA CYS A 293 -8.57 -5.37 36.41
C CYS A 293 -8.65 -5.77 34.94
N PHE A 294 -9.35 -4.97 34.15
CA PHE A 294 -9.52 -5.13 32.70
C PHE A 294 -9.08 -3.84 32.01
N THR A 295 -8.37 -3.97 30.89
CA THR A 295 -8.16 -2.85 29.99
C THR A 295 -9.42 -2.64 29.16
N ILE A 296 -10.02 -1.47 29.29
CA ILE A 296 -11.06 -0.97 28.40
C ILE A 296 -10.33 -0.33 27.20
N PRO A 297 -10.48 -0.89 25.99
CA PRO A 297 -9.85 -0.33 24.80
C PRO A 297 -10.27 1.12 24.57
N ALA A 298 -9.40 1.89 23.90
CA ALA A 298 -9.78 3.22 23.45
C ALA A 298 -11.02 3.16 22.53
N ASP A 299 -11.89 4.15 22.65
CA ASP A 299 -13.07 4.36 21.80
C ASP A 299 -12.96 5.76 21.17
N PRO A 300 -12.06 5.91 20.17
CA PRO A 300 -11.78 7.20 19.59
C PRO A 300 -12.88 7.63 18.63
N PHE A 301 -13.15 8.94 18.58
CA PHE A 301 -14.09 9.46 17.58
C PHE A 301 -13.40 9.61 16.23
N TRP A 302 -14.12 9.19 15.19
CA TRP A 302 -13.74 9.38 13.79
C TRP A 302 -14.65 10.46 13.20
N LYS A 303 -14.06 11.60 12.85
CA LYS A 303 -14.74 12.80 12.38
C LYS A 303 -14.39 13.09 10.93
N LEU A 304 -15.18 13.95 10.29
CA LEU A 304 -14.83 14.50 8.99
C LEU A 304 -13.94 15.74 9.15
N GLY A 305 -12.94 15.86 8.29
CA GLY A 305 -12.11 17.03 8.12
C GLY A 305 -12.09 17.47 6.65
N VAL A 306 -11.95 18.77 6.41
CA VAL A 306 -11.78 19.34 5.07
C VAL A 306 -10.64 20.36 5.11
N VAL A 307 -9.61 20.15 4.31
CA VAL A 307 -8.49 21.09 4.12
C VAL A 307 -8.61 21.83 2.80
N GLU A 308 -8.20 23.10 2.78
CA GLU A 308 -8.10 23.92 1.56
C GLU A 308 -6.65 23.97 1.09
N ILE A 309 -6.37 23.36 -0.06
CA ILE A 309 -5.00 23.08 -0.52
C ILE A 309 -4.17 24.35 -0.65
N GLN A 310 -4.71 25.37 -1.33
CA GLN A 310 -3.98 26.62 -1.58
C GLN A 310 -3.71 27.40 -0.30
N LYS A 311 -4.64 27.36 0.67
CA LYS A 311 -4.43 28.04 1.96
C LYS A 311 -3.26 27.41 2.70
N VAL A 312 -3.20 26.07 2.73
CA VAL A 312 -2.12 25.30 3.35
C VAL A 312 -0.77 25.58 2.67
N ILE A 313 -0.72 25.62 1.35
CA ILE A 313 0.53 25.88 0.61
C ILE A 313 1.01 27.34 0.78
N SER A 314 0.07 28.29 0.92
CA SER A 314 0.37 29.73 0.97
C SER A 314 0.59 30.32 2.37
N SER A 315 0.35 29.58 3.44
CA SER A 315 0.22 30.16 4.78
C SER A 315 1.53 30.29 5.56
N ASP A 316 1.83 31.52 6.02
CA ASP A 316 2.69 31.85 7.18
C ASP A 316 1.86 31.95 8.51
N GLU A 317 0.70 31.27 8.54
CA GLU A 317 -0.36 31.14 9.56
C GLU A 317 -1.27 32.33 9.97
N THR A 318 -2.58 32.03 10.13
CA THR A 318 -3.53 32.45 11.23
C THR A 318 -5.00 31.96 11.01
N LYS A 319 -5.22 30.65 10.80
CA LYS A 319 -6.51 29.87 10.74
C LYS A 319 -7.45 30.03 9.51
N PRO A 320 -8.36 29.06 9.22
CA PRO A 320 -8.33 27.62 9.52
C PRO A 320 -7.86 26.83 8.28
N GLU A 321 -6.74 26.13 8.41
CA GLU A 321 -6.26 25.12 7.44
C GLU A 321 -7.24 23.95 7.31
N LEU A 322 -8.06 23.76 8.35
CA LEU A 322 -9.00 22.66 8.53
C LEU A 322 -10.39 23.17 8.93
N THR A 323 -11.40 22.75 8.19
CA THR A 323 -12.82 22.84 8.61
C THR A 323 -13.32 21.47 9.02
N GLU A 324 -14.20 21.41 10.01
CA GLU A 324 -14.86 20.18 10.46
C GLU A 324 -16.34 20.22 10.13
N PRO A 325 -16.76 19.62 9.00
CA PRO A 325 -18.18 19.49 8.67
C PRO A 325 -18.94 18.73 9.76
N ALA A 326 -20.18 19.16 10.00
CA ALA A 326 -21.08 18.50 10.92
C ALA A 326 -21.24 17.03 10.54
N SER A 327 -21.02 16.16 11.51
CA SER A 327 -20.89 14.71 11.32
C SER A 327 -21.10 13.97 12.65
N THR A 328 -21.33 12.67 12.59
CA THR A 328 -21.46 11.80 13.77
C THR A 328 -20.09 11.58 14.43
N THR A 329 -19.99 10.77 15.48
CA THR A 329 -18.70 10.41 16.09
C THR A 329 -17.99 9.25 15.39
N HIS A 330 -18.60 8.64 14.38
CA HIS A 330 -18.08 7.50 13.63
C HIS A 330 -18.29 7.70 12.13
N SER A 331 -17.71 8.77 11.58
CA SER A 331 -17.90 9.20 10.19
C SER A 331 -16.74 8.79 9.30
N PHE A 332 -17.02 7.92 8.34
CA PHE A 332 -16.02 7.31 7.45
C PHE A 332 -16.28 7.58 5.97
N SER A 333 -15.21 7.50 5.20
CA SER A 333 -15.21 7.49 3.73
C SER A 333 -15.99 8.67 3.12
N PRO A 334 -15.65 9.93 3.45
CA PRO A 334 -16.35 11.08 2.90
C PRO A 334 -16.24 11.09 1.37
N SER A 335 -17.30 11.50 0.68
CA SER A 335 -17.31 11.68 -0.77
C SER A 335 -18.08 12.93 -1.16
N TRP A 336 -17.50 13.77 -2.00
CA TRP A 336 -18.14 15.00 -2.49
C TRP A 336 -19.23 14.71 -3.52
N ASN A 337 -20.31 15.47 -3.45
CA ASN A 337 -21.24 15.60 -4.56
C ASN A 337 -20.61 16.45 -5.70
N LYS A 338 -21.25 16.44 -6.87
CA LYS A 338 -20.78 17.13 -8.08
C LYS A 338 -20.49 18.63 -7.90
N ASP A 339 -21.24 19.32 -7.04
CA ASP A 339 -21.10 20.76 -6.83
C ASP A 339 -20.09 21.12 -5.73
N GLY A 340 -19.52 20.13 -5.03
CA GLY A 340 -18.60 20.37 -3.92
C GLY A 340 -19.27 21.00 -2.68
N ARG A 341 -20.59 20.86 -2.54
CA ARG A 341 -21.37 21.39 -1.41
C ARG A 341 -21.67 20.33 -0.36
N TYR A 342 -22.06 19.13 -0.81
CA TYR A 342 -22.45 18.04 0.05
C TYR A 342 -21.36 16.99 0.13
N LEU A 343 -21.19 16.40 1.30
CA LEU A 343 -20.36 15.22 1.52
C LEU A 343 -21.25 14.06 1.97
N ALA A 344 -21.28 12.94 1.25
CA ALA A 344 -21.78 11.69 1.83
C ALA A 344 -20.71 11.05 2.71
N PHE A 345 -21.13 10.36 3.76
CA PHE A 345 -20.26 9.59 4.64
C PHE A 345 -21.07 8.44 5.26
N THR A 346 -20.36 7.44 5.77
CA THR A 346 -20.98 6.27 6.44
C THR A 346 -20.71 6.29 7.93
N ASP A 347 -21.70 5.86 8.70
CA ASP A 347 -21.58 5.53 10.13
C ASP A 347 -22.17 4.14 10.36
N GLY A 348 -21.36 3.19 10.84
CA GLY A 348 -21.78 1.79 11.00
C GLY A 348 -22.92 1.55 12.00
N GLY A 349 -23.24 2.55 12.84
CA GLY A 349 -24.39 2.51 13.75
C GLY A 349 -25.65 3.19 13.20
N VAL A 350 -25.55 3.96 12.12
CA VAL A 350 -26.65 4.78 11.59
C VAL A 350 -26.98 4.43 10.14
N GLY A 351 -25.98 4.32 9.28
CA GLY A 351 -26.12 4.06 7.85
C GLY A 351 -25.36 5.10 6.99
N ILE A 352 -25.98 5.55 5.91
CA ILE A 352 -25.41 6.57 5.02
C ILE A 352 -26.04 7.93 5.36
N LEU A 353 -25.19 8.93 5.51
CA LEU A 353 -25.57 10.31 5.80
C LEU A 353 -24.97 11.24 4.76
N HIS A 354 -25.53 12.43 4.66
CA HIS A 354 -24.88 13.54 3.98
C HIS A 354 -24.75 14.76 4.89
N THR A 355 -23.72 15.57 4.68
CA THR A 355 -23.53 16.85 5.36
C THR A 355 -23.48 17.98 4.33
N ASP A 356 -24.21 19.06 4.60
CA ASP A 356 -24.14 20.30 3.84
C ASP A 356 -23.04 21.18 4.45
N THR A 357 -21.95 21.34 3.71
CA THR A 357 -20.77 22.08 4.20
C THR A 357 -21.03 23.57 4.36
N LEU A 358 -22.11 24.12 3.78
CA LEU A 358 -22.47 25.53 3.93
C LEU A 358 -23.30 25.77 5.19
N SER A 359 -24.37 25.01 5.38
CA SER A 359 -25.24 25.13 6.56
C SER A 359 -24.64 24.44 7.79
N ASN A 360 -23.61 23.62 7.60
CA ASN A 360 -22.97 22.81 8.63
C ASN A 360 -23.98 21.93 9.39
N THR A 361 -24.83 21.26 8.63
CA THR A 361 -25.83 20.31 9.13
C THR A 361 -25.71 18.98 8.40
N TYR A 362 -26.03 17.88 9.08
CA TYR A 362 -26.07 16.56 8.46
C TYR A 362 -27.46 15.92 8.60
N LYS A 363 -27.74 14.99 7.69
CA LYS A 363 -28.98 14.22 7.65
C LYS A 363 -28.69 12.79 7.23
N ALA A 364 -29.34 11.84 7.87
CA ALA A 364 -29.34 10.44 7.43
C ALA A 364 -30.20 10.29 6.17
N VAL A 365 -29.65 9.66 5.15
CA VAL A 365 -30.34 9.38 3.88
C VAL A 365 -30.69 7.91 3.73
N PHE A 366 -29.94 7.01 4.37
CA PHE A 366 -30.23 5.58 4.36
C PHE A 366 -29.97 4.97 5.74
N THR A 367 -31.01 4.41 6.37
CA THR A 367 -30.95 3.84 7.74
C THR A 367 -31.47 2.41 7.84
N ASP A 368 -32.05 1.86 6.76
CA ASP A 368 -32.74 0.57 6.77
C ASP A 368 -31.79 -0.61 7.02
N ASN A 369 -30.52 -0.48 6.61
CA ASN A 369 -29.42 -1.37 6.98
C ASN A 369 -28.21 -0.53 7.41
N PRO A 370 -27.89 -0.43 8.71
CA PRO A 370 -26.78 0.40 9.17
C PRO A 370 -25.40 -0.20 8.86
N ARG A 371 -25.32 -1.47 8.45
CA ARG A 371 -24.06 -2.11 8.05
C ARG A 371 -23.71 -1.77 6.61
N VAL A 372 -23.35 -0.51 6.40
CA VAL A 372 -22.92 0.07 5.12
C VAL A 372 -21.59 0.78 5.29
N GLN A 373 -20.79 0.78 4.22
CA GLN A 373 -19.42 1.29 4.21
C GLN A 373 -19.07 1.88 2.84
N ALA A 374 -17.96 2.61 2.76
CA ALA A 374 -17.36 3.12 1.53
C ALA A 374 -18.35 3.84 0.58
N ALA A 375 -19.21 4.72 1.12
CA ALA A 375 -20.15 5.49 0.29
C ALA A 375 -19.40 6.44 -0.66
N THR A 376 -19.76 6.42 -1.93
CA THR A 376 -19.13 7.22 -2.97
C THR A 376 -20.18 7.80 -3.93
N TRP A 377 -20.18 9.12 -4.07
CA TRP A 377 -21.10 9.81 -5.00
C TRP A 377 -20.71 9.52 -6.44
N SER A 378 -21.73 9.42 -7.29
CA SER A 378 -21.54 9.40 -8.73
C SER A 378 -21.03 10.76 -9.24
N PRO A 379 -20.25 10.79 -10.34
CA PRO A 379 -19.75 12.04 -10.92
C PRO A 379 -20.85 13.03 -11.33
N ASP A 380 -22.04 12.52 -11.68
CA ASP A 380 -23.19 13.34 -12.03
C ASP A 380 -23.96 13.89 -10.81
N GLY A 381 -23.68 13.39 -9.61
CA GLY A 381 -24.33 13.79 -8.37
C GLY A 381 -25.73 13.22 -8.16
N ASN A 382 -26.17 12.21 -8.92
CA ASN A 382 -27.53 11.66 -8.78
C ASN A 382 -27.60 10.38 -7.94
N ARG A 383 -26.47 9.70 -7.71
CA ARG A 383 -26.43 8.38 -7.10
C ARG A 383 -25.29 8.26 -6.10
N ILE A 384 -25.43 7.29 -5.21
CA ILE A 384 -24.39 6.88 -4.27
C ILE A 384 -24.19 5.37 -4.42
N ALA A 385 -22.96 4.95 -4.68
CA ALA A 385 -22.54 3.56 -4.57
C ALA A 385 -21.96 3.32 -3.17
N TYR A 386 -22.16 2.13 -2.63
CA TYR A 386 -21.72 1.76 -1.29
C TYR A 386 -21.58 0.24 -1.19
N GLN A 387 -20.79 -0.23 -0.23
CA GLN A 387 -20.81 -1.64 0.15
C GLN A 387 -21.76 -1.86 1.33
N THR A 388 -22.49 -2.96 1.32
CA THR A 388 -23.48 -3.31 2.35
C THR A 388 -23.30 -4.75 2.79
N TRP A 389 -23.37 -4.98 4.09
CA TRP A 389 -23.31 -6.33 4.65
C TRP A 389 -24.67 -7.01 4.50
N GLN A 390 -24.72 -8.03 3.66
CA GLN A 390 -25.87 -8.89 3.43
C GLN A 390 -25.65 -10.21 4.15
N HIS A 391 -26.30 -10.36 5.30
CA HIS A 391 -26.25 -11.54 6.19
C HIS A 391 -24.83 -12.01 6.60
N ASP A 392 -24.04 -12.54 5.67
CA ASP A 392 -22.74 -13.18 5.84
C ASP A 392 -21.65 -12.72 4.85
N HIS A 393 -21.94 -11.75 3.97
CA HIS A 393 -20.96 -11.19 3.02
C HIS A 393 -21.20 -9.72 2.70
N TRP A 394 -20.22 -9.08 2.06
CA TRP A 394 -20.36 -7.74 1.49
C TRP A 394 -20.84 -7.78 0.04
N GLU A 395 -21.82 -6.94 -0.28
CA GLU A 395 -22.25 -6.65 -1.65
C GLU A 395 -22.07 -5.17 -1.98
N VAL A 396 -21.87 -4.85 -3.26
CA VAL A 396 -21.93 -3.48 -3.77
C VAL A 396 -23.35 -3.16 -4.20
N ALA A 397 -23.87 -2.05 -3.71
CA ALA A 397 -25.20 -1.52 -4.03
C ALA A 397 -25.11 -0.07 -4.50
N VAL A 398 -26.15 0.38 -5.19
CA VAL A 398 -26.34 1.76 -5.63
C VAL A 398 -27.73 2.23 -5.26
N MET A 399 -27.84 3.50 -4.85
CA MET A 399 -29.09 4.18 -4.57
C MET A 399 -29.13 5.56 -5.20
N VAL A 400 -30.31 6.16 -5.30
CA VAL A 400 -30.45 7.60 -5.56
C VAL A 400 -29.91 8.36 -4.36
N TYR A 401 -29.35 9.55 -4.59
CA TYR A 401 -28.68 10.34 -3.55
C TYR A 401 -29.55 10.67 -2.32
N ASP A 402 -30.87 10.62 -2.46
CA ASP A 402 -31.84 10.84 -1.38
C ASP A 402 -32.13 9.61 -0.53
N GLY A 403 -31.49 8.47 -0.84
CA GLY A 403 -31.66 7.19 -0.16
C GLY A 403 -32.68 6.25 -0.80
N THR A 404 -33.41 6.71 -1.82
CA THR A 404 -34.43 5.89 -2.48
C THR A 404 -33.83 4.95 -3.52
N HIS A 405 -34.61 3.95 -3.93
CA HIS A 405 -34.25 3.02 -5.02
C HIS A 405 -32.92 2.28 -4.80
N ALA A 406 -32.58 1.99 -3.55
CA ALA A 406 -31.44 1.15 -3.20
C ALA A 406 -31.55 -0.23 -3.87
N THR A 407 -30.55 -0.57 -4.68
CA THR A 407 -30.48 -1.82 -5.43
C THR A 407 -29.09 -2.42 -5.34
N ALA A 408 -29.00 -3.70 -4.95
CA ALA A 408 -27.75 -4.45 -5.01
C ALA A 408 -27.34 -4.68 -6.47
N LEU A 409 -26.12 -4.25 -6.83
CA LEU A 409 -25.52 -4.46 -8.15
C LEU A 409 -24.85 -5.83 -8.24
N THR A 410 -24.11 -6.20 -7.20
CA THR A 410 -23.57 -7.55 -7.06
C THR A 410 -24.56 -8.39 -6.28
N LYS A 411 -24.83 -9.61 -6.75
CA LYS A 411 -25.74 -10.54 -6.07
C LYS A 411 -25.04 -11.87 -5.87
N GLN A 412 -25.23 -12.48 -4.71
CA GLN A 412 -24.78 -13.85 -4.48
C GLN A 412 -25.51 -14.83 -5.41
N ASN A 413 -24.80 -15.89 -5.84
CA ASN A 413 -25.44 -17.08 -6.37
C ASN A 413 -25.96 -17.91 -5.19
N PRO A 414 -27.28 -18.17 -5.06
CA PRO A 414 -27.84 -18.93 -3.94
C PRO A 414 -27.34 -20.39 -3.85
N PHE A 415 -26.67 -20.89 -4.89
CA PHE A 415 -26.07 -22.23 -4.92
C PHE A 415 -24.56 -22.24 -4.64
N ALA A 416 -23.96 -21.10 -4.31
CA ALA A 416 -22.53 -21.05 -3.98
C ALA A 416 -22.28 -21.66 -2.59
N PHE A 417 -21.29 -22.56 -2.49
CA PHE A 417 -20.88 -23.21 -1.24
C PHE A 417 -20.28 -22.24 -0.20
N LYS A 418 -19.85 -21.06 -0.63
CA LYS A 418 -19.29 -20.00 0.23
C LYS A 418 -19.81 -18.63 -0.20
N PRO A 419 -20.12 -17.73 0.75
CA PRO A 419 -20.37 -16.33 0.46
C PRO A 419 -19.15 -15.65 -0.18
N VAL A 420 -19.42 -14.74 -1.11
CA VAL A 420 -18.41 -13.99 -1.87
C VAL A 420 -18.57 -12.52 -1.54
N ASN A 421 -17.46 -11.84 -1.29
CA ASN A 421 -17.43 -10.44 -0.96
C ASN A 421 -17.22 -9.58 -2.22
N SER A 422 -17.92 -8.46 -2.27
CA SER A 422 -17.71 -7.36 -3.20
C SER A 422 -17.60 -6.05 -2.41
N VAL A 423 -16.45 -5.38 -2.49
CA VAL A 423 -16.06 -4.29 -1.59
C VAL A 423 -15.33 -3.17 -2.33
N ALA A 424 -15.12 -2.03 -1.65
CA ALA A 424 -14.42 -0.84 -2.13
C ALA A 424 -14.89 -0.35 -3.51
N PRO A 425 -16.20 -0.05 -3.68
CA PRO A 425 -16.73 0.40 -4.97
C PRO A 425 -16.23 1.81 -5.32
N MET A 426 -15.93 2.02 -6.60
CA MET A 426 -15.62 3.33 -7.17
C MET A 426 -16.24 3.53 -8.54
N TRP A 427 -16.69 4.76 -8.81
CA TRP A 427 -17.32 5.12 -10.07
C TRP A 427 -16.31 5.29 -11.19
N SER A 428 -16.70 4.91 -12.41
CA SER A 428 -16.04 5.38 -13.61
C SER A 428 -16.22 6.91 -13.77
N PRO A 429 -15.27 7.61 -14.41
CA PRO A 429 -15.36 9.06 -14.58
C PRO A 429 -16.58 9.54 -15.37
N ASP A 430 -17.16 8.67 -16.21
CA ASP A 430 -18.39 8.92 -16.97
C ASP A 430 -19.67 8.55 -16.21
N GLY A 431 -19.55 7.94 -15.03
CA GLY A 431 -20.67 7.54 -14.17
C GLY A 431 -21.46 6.32 -14.67
N THR A 432 -20.98 5.58 -15.67
CA THR A 432 -21.71 4.47 -16.28
C THR A 432 -21.36 3.10 -15.68
N GLN A 433 -20.24 3.00 -14.98
CA GLN A 433 -19.71 1.75 -14.44
C GLN A 433 -19.19 1.92 -13.00
N ILE A 434 -19.12 0.80 -12.29
CA ILE A 434 -18.47 0.68 -10.99
C ILE A 434 -17.33 -0.31 -11.11
N ILE A 435 -16.13 0.09 -10.67
CA ILE A 435 -15.03 -0.83 -10.37
C ILE A 435 -15.06 -1.18 -8.88
N PHE A 436 -14.76 -2.43 -8.54
CA PHE A 436 -14.78 -2.91 -7.17
C PHE A 436 -13.85 -4.12 -7.00
N LEU A 437 -13.54 -4.47 -5.76
CA LEU A 437 -12.80 -5.68 -5.42
C LEU A 437 -13.75 -6.84 -5.12
N SER A 438 -13.40 -8.05 -5.57
CA SER A 438 -14.12 -9.25 -5.20
C SER A 438 -13.20 -10.45 -5.00
N ASP A 439 -13.53 -11.29 -4.03
CA ASP A 439 -12.83 -12.54 -3.70
C ASP A 439 -13.42 -13.77 -4.42
N ARG A 440 -14.28 -13.55 -5.41
CA ARG A 440 -15.08 -14.60 -6.09
C ARG A 440 -14.28 -15.72 -6.76
N ASN A 441 -13.02 -15.45 -7.09
CA ASN A 441 -12.09 -16.41 -7.68
C ASN A 441 -11.12 -17.00 -6.64
N GLY A 442 -11.40 -16.84 -5.35
CA GLY A 442 -10.59 -17.33 -4.24
C GLY A 442 -9.47 -16.38 -3.78
N LYS A 443 -9.30 -15.24 -4.45
CA LYS A 443 -8.37 -14.15 -4.09
C LYS A 443 -8.97 -12.81 -4.49
N TRP A 444 -8.48 -11.71 -3.91
CA TRP A 444 -8.93 -10.36 -4.24
C TRP A 444 -8.50 -9.95 -5.64
N GLU A 445 -9.48 -9.68 -6.50
CA GLU A 445 -9.26 -9.22 -7.87
C GLU A 445 -10.24 -8.09 -8.22
N PHE A 446 -9.91 -7.32 -9.27
CA PHE A 446 -10.73 -6.20 -9.71
C PHE A 446 -11.82 -6.64 -10.70
N PHE A 447 -13.02 -6.11 -10.50
CA PHE A 447 -14.17 -6.34 -11.37
C PHE A 447 -14.83 -5.01 -11.73
N ALA A 448 -15.40 -4.95 -12.92
CA ALA A 448 -16.22 -3.85 -13.37
C ALA A 448 -17.64 -4.33 -13.68
N ILE A 449 -18.63 -3.50 -13.37
CA ILE A 449 -20.05 -3.76 -13.64
C ILE A 449 -20.72 -2.46 -14.10
N ASN A 450 -21.70 -2.56 -15.01
CA ASN A 450 -22.52 -1.43 -15.39
C ASN A 450 -23.48 -1.05 -14.24
N ILE A 451 -23.92 0.20 -14.20
CA ILE A 451 -24.85 0.70 -13.17
C ILE A 451 -26.25 0.06 -13.19
N ASP A 452 -26.60 -0.65 -14.26
CA ASP A 452 -27.81 -1.45 -14.39
C ASP A 452 -27.62 -2.91 -13.93
N GLY A 453 -26.43 -3.26 -13.44
CA GLY A 453 -26.06 -4.61 -13.00
C GLY A 453 -25.60 -5.53 -14.14
N THR A 454 -25.56 -5.06 -15.38
CA THR A 454 -25.13 -5.87 -16.54
C THR A 454 -23.60 -5.83 -16.74
N SER A 455 -23.10 -6.66 -17.65
CA SER A 455 -21.71 -6.64 -18.12
C SER A 455 -20.65 -6.77 -17.01
N LEU A 456 -20.98 -7.54 -15.97
CA LEU A 456 -20.06 -7.92 -14.92
C LEU A 456 -18.88 -8.70 -15.51
N ARG A 457 -17.67 -8.17 -15.33
CA ARG A 457 -16.44 -8.70 -15.93
C ARG A 457 -15.23 -8.50 -15.04
N GLN A 458 -14.24 -9.38 -15.16
CA GLN A 458 -12.95 -9.21 -14.51
C GLN A 458 -12.09 -8.22 -15.31
N VAL A 459 -11.41 -7.32 -14.61
CA VAL A 459 -10.52 -6.30 -15.18
C VAL A 459 -9.17 -6.35 -14.46
N LEU A 460 -8.13 -5.78 -15.08
CA LEU A 460 -6.78 -5.69 -14.48
C LEU A 460 -6.22 -7.04 -13.98
N LYS A 461 -6.58 -8.15 -14.63
CA LYS A 461 -6.18 -9.51 -14.19
C LYS A 461 -4.65 -9.65 -14.07
N SER A 462 -3.92 -9.17 -15.07
CA SER A 462 -2.45 -9.16 -15.07
C SER A 462 -1.87 -8.42 -13.86
N VAL A 463 -2.54 -7.36 -13.41
CA VAL A 463 -2.15 -6.58 -12.23
C VAL A 463 -2.42 -7.37 -10.96
N SER A 464 -3.63 -7.93 -10.80
CA SER A 464 -3.98 -8.73 -9.63
C SER A 464 -3.10 -9.98 -9.49
N ASP A 465 -2.76 -10.63 -10.61
CA ASP A 465 -1.84 -11.78 -10.64
C ASP A 465 -0.42 -11.41 -10.22
N ARG A 466 0.04 -10.19 -10.56
CA ARG A 466 1.39 -9.71 -10.25
C ARG A 466 1.52 -9.21 -8.80
N LEU A 467 0.52 -8.48 -8.30
CA LEU A 467 0.61 -7.79 -7.01
C LEU A 467 0.12 -8.63 -5.83
N GLY A 468 -0.91 -9.46 -6.01
CA GLY A 468 -1.52 -10.20 -4.90
C GLY A 468 -2.21 -9.27 -3.89
N ILE A 469 -3.25 -8.57 -4.37
CA ILE A 469 -4.02 -7.58 -3.60
C ILE A 469 -4.54 -8.18 -2.27
N GLN A 470 -4.43 -7.42 -1.20
CA GLN A 470 -4.97 -7.76 0.12
C GLN A 470 -5.95 -6.68 0.59
N TYR A 471 -7.04 -7.13 1.19
CA TYR A 471 -8.06 -6.26 1.76
C TYR A 471 -8.51 -6.84 3.10
N ASN A 472 -8.44 -6.00 4.14
CA ASN A 472 -8.67 -6.41 5.53
C ASN A 472 -10.01 -5.92 6.09
N PHE A 473 -10.93 -5.47 5.23
CA PHE A 473 -12.25 -4.92 5.63
C PHE A 473 -12.19 -3.68 6.53
N SER A 474 -11.07 -2.95 6.50
CA SER A 474 -10.83 -1.72 7.27
C SER A 474 -11.51 -0.47 6.68
N ASN A 475 -12.56 -0.64 5.85
CA ASN A 475 -13.27 0.45 5.14
C ASN A 475 -12.35 1.35 4.28
N GLU A 476 -11.28 0.76 3.76
CA GLU A 476 -10.28 1.42 2.93
C GLU A 476 -10.73 1.51 1.48
N ARG A 477 -10.21 2.53 0.78
CA ARG A 477 -10.28 2.62 -0.67
C ARG A 477 -9.06 1.95 -1.27
N VAL A 478 -9.31 0.93 -2.08
CA VAL A 478 -8.20 0.19 -2.70
C VAL A 478 -7.84 0.72 -4.08
N ILE A 479 -8.78 1.34 -4.79
CA ILE A 479 -8.60 1.81 -6.16
C ILE A 479 -9.38 3.10 -6.36
N ASP A 480 -8.93 3.97 -7.26
CA ASP A 480 -9.66 5.13 -7.77
C ASP A 480 -9.46 5.26 -9.29
N TRP A 481 -10.49 5.76 -9.99
CA TRP A 481 -10.60 5.71 -11.45
C TRP A 481 -10.62 7.13 -12.04
N SER A 482 -9.63 7.43 -12.88
CA SER A 482 -9.51 8.68 -13.63
C SER A 482 -9.63 8.47 -15.15
N LYS A 483 -9.83 9.57 -15.87
CA LYS A 483 -10.07 9.59 -17.33
C LYS A 483 -8.90 9.12 -18.16
#